data_AF-A0A527ZDI4-F1
#
_entry.id   AF-A0A527ZDI4-F1
#
_cell.length_a   1.000
_cell.length_b   1.000
_cell.length_c   1.000
_cell.angle_alpha   90.00
_cell.angle_beta   90.00
_cell.angle_gamma   90.00
#
_symmetry.space_group_name_H-M   'P 1'
#
loop_
_entity.id
_entity.type
_entity.pdbx_description
1 polymer ?
#
loop_
_entity_poly.entity_id
_entity_poly.type
_entity_poly.pdbx_seq_one_letter_code
_entity_poly.pdbx_strand_id
1 'polypeptide(L)' 'MNKIDRRRPESEMDATVNAARLGTRLRLARQTRGMTLKALATAANCSESLLSKIENGKAS' A
#
# COMPACT_ATOMS: atom_id res chain seq x y z
N MET A 1 15.65 -22.78 -33.86
CA MET A 1 15.55 -21.30 -33.86
C MET A 1 14.79 -20.87 -32.60
N ASN A 2 15.49 -20.18 -31.70
CA ASN A 2 14.99 -19.67 -30.42
C ASN A 2 13.90 -18.60 -30.59
N LYS A 3 12.86 -18.66 -29.74
CA LYS A 3 12.20 -17.49 -29.15
C LYS A 3 11.72 -17.89 -27.75
N ILE A 4 12.70 -17.92 -26.86
CA ILE A 4 12.58 -18.18 -25.43
C ILE A 4 11.89 -16.98 -24.75
N ASP A 5 10.97 -17.34 -23.84
CA ASP A 5 10.39 -16.60 -22.72
C ASP A 5 9.65 -15.27 -22.92
N ARG A 6 8.33 -15.39 -22.75
CA ARG A 6 7.43 -14.35 -22.22
C ARG A 6 8.02 -13.81 -20.90
N ARG A 7 8.67 -12.64 -20.93
CA ARG A 7 8.98 -11.87 -19.72
C ARG A 7 7.68 -11.43 -19.04
N ARG A 8 7.20 -12.26 -18.11
CA ARG A 8 6.20 -11.93 -17.10
C ARG A 8 6.78 -10.82 -16.21
N PRO A 9 6.04 -9.74 -15.89
CA PRO A 9 6.63 -8.64 -15.12
C PRO A 9 6.79 -9.11 -13.66
N GLU A 10 8.02 -9.42 -13.27
CA GLU A 10 8.38 -9.68 -11.86
C GLU A 10 8.19 -8.40 -11.00
N SER A 11 8.10 -7.23 -11.64
CA SER A 11 7.98 -5.92 -11.02
C SER A 11 6.64 -5.64 -10.32
N GLU A 12 5.54 -6.25 -10.76
CA GLU A 12 4.24 -6.00 -10.12
C GLU A 12 4.13 -6.67 -8.76
N MET A 13 4.67 -7.89 -8.62
CA MET A 13 4.63 -8.64 -7.36
C MET A 13 5.42 -7.91 -6.25
N ASP A 14 6.58 -7.34 -6.59
CA ASP A 14 7.41 -6.57 -5.65
C ASP A 14 6.73 -5.25 -5.25
N ALA A 15 6.10 -4.55 -6.20
CA ALA A 15 5.32 -3.35 -5.92
C ALA A 15 4.15 -3.61 -4.96
N THR A 16 3.41 -4.71 -5.15
CA THR A 16 2.30 -5.10 -4.25
C THR A 16 2.80 -5.47 -2.86
N VAL A 17 3.91 -6.20 -2.75
CA VAL A 17 4.52 -6.56 -1.46
C VAL A 17 5.01 -5.30 -0.72
N ASN A 18 5.64 -4.36 -1.43
CA ASN A 18 6.10 -3.10 -0.83
C ASN A 18 4.94 -2.22 -0.39
N ALA A 19 3.86 -2.14 -1.17
CA ALA A 19 2.64 -1.44 -0.79
C ALA A 19 1.99 -2.04 0.47
N ALA A 20 1.91 -3.36 0.58
CA ALA A 20 1.38 -4.05 1.76
C ALA A 20 2.24 -3.78 3.02
N ARG A 21 3.57 -3.79 2.88
CA ARG A 21 4.49 -3.46 3.98
C ARG A 21 4.35 -1.99 4.40
N LEU A 22 4.14 -1.08 3.45
CA LEU A 22 3.93 0.33 3.70
C LEU A 22 2.61 0.58 4.45
N GLY A 23 1.52 -0.08 4.03
CA GLY A 23 0.22 -0.04 4.72
C GLY A 23 0.28 -0.51 6.16
N THR A 24 1.01 -1.60 6.42
CA THR A 24 1.23 -2.13 7.78
C THR A 24 1.96 -1.12 8.67
N ARG A 25 3.04 -0.51 8.15
CA ARG A 25 3.80 0.52 8.86
C ARG A 25 2.96 1.77 9.13
N LEU A 26 2.13 2.17 8.17
CA LEU A 26 1.24 3.30 8.29
C LEU A 26 0.20 3.08 9.39
N ARG A 27 -0.43 1.89 9.41
CA ARG A 27 -1.37 1.51 10.47
C ARG A 27 -0.72 1.53 11.85
N LEU A 28 0.50 1.00 11.97
CA LEU A 28 1.22 1.01 13.24
C LEU A 28 1.52 2.45 13.68
N ALA A 29 2.06 3.29 12.78
CA ALA A 29 2.34 4.69 13.09
C ALA A 29 1.06 5.43 13.54
N ARG A 30 -0.07 5.19 12.86
CA ARG A 30 -1.37 5.74 13.24
C ARG A 30 -1.80 5.31 14.64
N GLN A 31 -1.69 4.02 14.96
CA GLN A 31 -2.03 3.47 16.27
C GLN A 31 -1.13 4.00 17.39
N THR A 32 0.18 4.08 17.16
CA THR A 32 1.14 4.64 18.15
C THR A 32 0.87 6.11 18.47
N ARG A 33 0.27 6.85 17.53
CA ARG A 33 -0.12 8.26 17.71
C ARG A 33 -1.56 8.42 18.21
N GLY A 34 -2.28 7.34 18.49
CA GLY A 34 -3.70 7.39 18.89
C GLY A 34 -4.63 7.98 17.81
N MET A 35 -4.19 7.97 16.55
CA MET A 35 -4.91 8.63 15.46
C MET A 35 -5.98 7.71 14.86
N THR A 36 -7.14 8.30 14.51
CA THR A 36 -8.17 7.63 13.72
C THR A 36 -7.82 7.71 12.22
N LEU A 37 -8.45 6.87 11.40
CA LEU A 37 -8.30 6.94 9.93
C LEU A 37 -8.64 8.33 9.39
N LYS A 38 -9.71 8.94 9.89
CA LYS A 38 -10.12 10.32 9.58
C LYS A 38 -9.07 11.35 9.95
N ALA A 39 -8.48 11.26 11.14
CA ALA A 39 -7.44 12.19 11.57
C ALA A 39 -6.19 12.09 10.67
N LEU A 40 -5.78 10.87 10.31
CA LEU A 40 -4.69 10.65 9.37
C LEU A 40 -5.04 11.16 7.97
N ALA A 41 -6.26 10.95 7.50
CA ALA A 41 -6.77 11.44 6.22
C ALA A 41 -6.68 12.96 6.11
N THR A 42 -7.15 13.66 7.14
CA THR A 42 -7.04 15.12 7.22
C THR A 42 -5.57 15.57 7.27
N ALA A 43 -4.72 14.93 8.08
CA ALA A 43 -3.31 15.29 8.20
C ALA A 43 -2.51 15.05 6.91
N ALA A 44 -2.83 13.98 6.17
CA ALA A 44 -2.20 13.62 4.90
C ALA A 44 -2.88 14.26 3.68
N ASN A 45 -3.94 15.05 3.88
CA ASN A 45 -4.81 15.61 2.84
C ASN A 45 -5.25 14.56 1.80
N CYS A 46 -5.55 13.35 2.27
CA CYS A 46 -5.94 12.19 1.47
C CYS A 46 -7.34 11.73 1.85
N SER A 47 -8.00 10.98 0.98
CA SER A 47 -9.30 10.38 1.33
C SER A 47 -9.14 9.20 2.29
N GLU A 48 -10.07 9.07 3.24
CA GLU A 48 -10.11 7.91 4.16
C GLU A 48 -10.21 6.59 3.40
N SER A 49 -10.93 6.56 2.28
CA SER A 49 -11.04 5.39 1.42
C SER A 49 -9.69 4.98 0.83
N LEU A 50 -8.87 5.94 0.38
CA LEU A 50 -7.52 5.67 -0.12
C LEU A 50 -6.62 5.09 0.97
N LEU A 51 -6.64 5.70 2.16
CA LEU A 51 -5.86 5.22 3.31
C LEU A 51 -6.29 3.81 3.74
N SER A 52 -7.60 3.53 3.73
CA SER A 52 -8.12 2.19 4.00
C SER A 52 -7.62 1.16 2.97
N LYS A 53 -7.56 1.50 1.68
CA LYS A 53 -6.99 0.59 0.65
C LYS A 53 -5.50 0.35 0.89
N ILE A 54 -4.75 1.39 1.26
CA ILE A 54 -3.31 1.29 1.56
C ILE A 54 -3.08 0.43 2.80
N GLU A 55 -3.78 0.68 3.92
CA GLU A 55 -3.64 -0.11 5.16
C GLU A 55 -4.02 -1.59 4.96
N ASN A 56 -4.95 -1.89 4.05
CA ASN A 56 -5.39 -3.24 3.74
C ASN A 56 -4.57 -3.95 2.64
N GLY A 57 -3.54 -3.28 2.07
CA GLY A 57 -2.75 -3.85 0.97
C GLY A 57 -3.51 -4.03 -0.34
N LYS A 58 -4.64 -3.32 -0.51
CA LYS A 58 -5.51 -3.36 -1.70
C LYS A 58 -5.35 -2.12 -2.59
N ALA A 59 -4.29 -1.34 -2.40
CA ALA A 59 -3.88 -0.33 -3.37
C ALA A 59 -3.25 -1.06 -4.56
N SER A 60 -4.10 -1.59 -5.42
CA SER A 60 -3.77 -2.16 -6.73
C SER A 60 -4.22 -1.22 -7.83
#